data_AF-A0A2S9GIF1-F1
#
_entry.id   AF-A0A2S9GIF1-F1
#
_cell.length_a   1.000
_cell.length_b   1.000
_cell.length_c   1.000
_cell.angle_alpha   90.00
_cell.angle_beta   90.00
_cell.angle_gamma   90.00
#
_symmetry.space_group_name_H-M   'P 1'
#
loop_
_entity.id
_entity.type
_entity.pdbx_description
1 polymer ?
#
loop_
_entity_poly.entity_id
_entity_poly.type
_entity_poly.pdbx_seq_one_letter_code
_entity_poly.pdbx_strand_id
1 'polypeptide(L)'
;GAHRTQVFDRNGNAGPTVWVDGRVVGGWRQNTEGRVELSLLEDVGRRTARQLSDRADELTAWLAGVRVNPRFPSPLSKTPSGGV
;
A
#
# COMPACT_ATOMS: atom_id res chain seq x y z
N GLY A 1 -16.94 1.58 -0.39
CA GLY A 1 -16.88 1.32 1.05
C GLY A 1 -16.20 2.47 1.79
N ALA A 2 -16.01 2.35 3.10
CA ALA A 2 -15.46 3.41 3.96
C ALA A 2 -14.07 3.91 3.51
N HIS A 3 -13.25 3.03 2.92
CA HIS A 3 -11.89 3.36 2.49
C HIS A 3 -11.77 4.10 1.14
N ARG A 4 -12.89 4.37 0.46
CA ARG A 4 -12.89 4.83 -0.94
C ARG A 4 -12.06 6.10 -1.12
N THR A 5 -12.20 7.05 -0.20
CA THR A 5 -11.53 8.35 -0.31
C THR A 5 -10.03 8.29 -0.07
N GLN A 6 -9.51 7.21 0.53
CA GLN A 6 -8.08 7.02 0.74
C GLN A 6 -7.39 6.33 -0.43
N VAL A 7 -8.04 5.33 -1.05
CA VAL A 7 -7.39 4.45 -2.04
C VAL A 7 -7.77 4.72 -3.50
N PHE A 8 -8.79 5.56 -3.73
CA PHE A 8 -9.15 6.05 -5.07
C PHE A 8 -8.85 7.53 -5.21
N ASP A 9 -8.47 7.96 -6.42
CA ASP A 9 -8.40 9.37 -6.77
C ASP A 9 -9.80 9.99 -6.98
N ARG A 10 -9.86 11.30 -7.24
CA ARG A 10 -11.12 12.03 -7.46
C ARG A 10 -11.92 11.49 -8.66
N ASN A 11 -11.24 10.93 -9.64
CA ASN A 11 -11.81 10.39 -10.87
C ASN A 11 -12.25 8.92 -10.72
N GLY A 12 -11.99 8.30 -9.57
CA GLY A 12 -12.36 6.92 -9.28
C GLY A 12 -11.31 5.88 -9.70
N ASN A 13 -10.09 6.30 -10.03
CA ASN A 13 -9.01 5.36 -10.32
C ASN A 13 -8.37 4.86 -9.02
N ALA A 14 -8.13 3.56 -8.92
CA ALA A 14 -7.43 2.99 -7.78
C ALA A 14 -5.93 3.28 -7.86
N GLY A 15 -5.34 3.66 -6.73
CA GLY A 15 -3.89 3.65 -6.56
C GLY A 15 -3.37 2.27 -6.19
N PRO A 16 -2.10 2.18 -5.76
CA PRO A 16 -1.54 0.94 -5.23
C PRO A 16 -2.29 0.54 -3.94
N THR A 17 -2.87 -0.66 -3.95
CA THR A 17 -3.78 -1.16 -2.91
C THR A 17 -3.23 -2.41 -2.25
N VAL A 18 -3.58 -2.62 -0.98
CA VAL A 18 -3.27 -3.83 -0.19
C VAL A 18 -4.56 -4.63 -0.01
N TRP A 19 -4.49 -5.93 -0.27
CA TRP A 19 -5.65 -6.81 -0.32
C TRP A 19 -5.50 -8.00 0.63
N VAL A 20 -6.60 -8.36 1.31
CA VAL A 20 -6.74 -9.56 2.13
C VAL A 20 -8.10 -10.18 1.81
N ASP A 21 -8.14 -11.46 1.47
CA ASP A 21 -9.38 -12.22 1.21
C ASP A 21 -10.36 -11.49 0.26
N GLY A 22 -9.83 -10.89 -0.81
CA GLY A 22 -10.63 -10.17 -1.82
C GLY A 22 -11.09 -8.76 -1.41
N ARG A 23 -10.63 -8.24 -0.26
CA ARG A 23 -10.98 -6.91 0.25
C ARG A 23 -9.78 -5.98 0.28
N VAL A 24 -10.00 -4.71 -0.05
CA VAL A 24 -8.99 -3.66 0.10
C VAL A 24 -8.92 -3.24 1.56
N VAL A 25 -7.79 -3.53 2.20
CA VAL A 25 -7.51 -3.23 3.61
C VAL A 25 -6.59 -2.01 3.80
N GLY A 26 -6.03 -1.49 2.70
CA GLY A 26 -5.07 -0.39 2.73
C GLY A 26 -4.46 -0.07 1.38
N GLY A 27 -3.33 0.61 1.41
CA GLY A 27 -2.54 0.97 0.24
C GLY A 27 -1.05 0.89 0.52
N TRP A 28 -0.25 1.01 -0.54
CA TRP A 28 1.20 0.96 -0.42
C TRP A 28 1.86 2.04 -1.27
N ARG A 29 3.14 2.30 -0.97
CA ARG A 29 3.99 3.25 -1.70
C ARG A 29 5.43 2.76 -1.72
N GLN A 30 6.27 3.39 -2.54
CA GLN A 30 7.72 3.33 -2.37
C GLN A 30 8.25 4.60 -1.72
N ASN A 31 9.11 4.45 -0.72
CA ASN A 31 9.83 5.59 -0.16
C ASN A 31 10.96 6.07 -1.10
N THR A 32 11.78 7.01 -0.62
CA THR A 32 12.90 7.57 -1.39
C THR A 32 14.00 6.55 -1.67
N GLU A 33 14.12 5.52 -0.83
CA GLU A 33 15.07 4.41 -0.99
C GLU A 33 14.51 3.25 -1.84
N GLY A 34 13.27 3.38 -2.34
CA GLY A 34 12.60 2.34 -3.12
C GLY A 34 12.02 1.19 -2.29
N ARG A 35 12.02 1.29 -0.95
CA ARG A 35 11.35 0.32 -0.06
C ARG A 35 9.84 0.45 -0.20
N VAL A 36 9.16 -0.70 -0.31
CA VAL A 36 7.70 -0.76 -0.27
C VAL A 36 7.24 -0.59 1.18
N GLU A 37 6.39 0.42 1.40
CA GLU A 37 5.78 0.71 2.70
C GLU A 37 4.27 0.53 2.61
N LEU A 38 3.70 -0.13 3.62
CA LEU A 38 2.28 -0.40 3.71
C LEU A 38 1.60 0.61 4.64
N SER A 39 0.40 1.05 4.26
CA SER A 39 -0.50 1.85 5.10
C SER A 39 -1.83 1.11 5.21
N LEU A 40 -2.05 0.45 6.35
CA LEU A 40 -3.28 -0.29 6.63
C LEU A 40 -4.34 0.67 7.19
N LEU A 41 -5.59 0.49 6.73
CA LEU A 41 -6.74 1.33 7.13
C LEU A 41 -7.68 0.62 8.10
N GLU A 42 -7.44 -0.66 8.37
CA GLU A 42 -8.16 -1.48 9.34
C GLU A 42 -7.21 -2.46 10.02
N ASP A 43 -7.59 -2.95 11.20
CA ASP A 43 -6.84 -4.00 11.90
C ASP A 43 -7.11 -5.35 11.25
N VAL A 44 -6.08 -5.91 10.61
CA VAL A 44 -6.10 -7.22 9.94
C VAL A 44 -5.61 -8.36 10.85
N GLY A 45 -5.23 -8.04 12.08
CA GLY A 45 -4.61 -8.96 13.03
C GLY A 45 -3.12 -9.21 12.75
N ARG A 46 -2.38 -9.59 13.80
CA ARG A 46 -0.91 -9.74 13.79
C ARG A 46 -0.40 -10.71 12.73
N ARG A 47 -1.08 -11.84 12.53
CA ARG A 47 -0.66 -12.86 11.56
C ARG A 47 -0.70 -12.32 10.14
N THR A 48 -1.81 -11.70 9.77
CA THR A 48 -2.01 -11.11 8.44
C THR A 48 -1.08 -9.94 8.22
N ALA A 49 -0.91 -9.07 9.23
CA ALA A 49 0.04 -7.95 9.16
C ALA A 49 1.47 -8.43 8.90
N ARG A 50 1.89 -9.54 9.52
CA ARG A 50 3.21 -10.14 9.27
C ARG A 50 3.34 -10.69 7.85
N GLN A 51 2.34 -11.41 7.36
CA GLN A 51 2.34 -11.91 5.99
C GLN A 51 2.41 -10.77 4.96
N LEU A 52 1.69 -9.67 5.21
CA LEU A 52 1.74 -8.48 4.36
C LEU A 52 3.13 -7.83 4.40
N SER A 53 3.76 -7.73 5.57
CA SER A 53 5.14 -7.24 5.71
C SER A 53 6.12 -8.09 4.91
N ASP A 54 6.04 -9.42 5.03
CA ASP A 54 6.90 -10.34 4.28
C ASP A 54 6.73 -10.12 2.75
N ARG A 55 5.50 -9.87 2.28
CA ARG A 55 5.24 -9.55 0.86
C ARG A 55 5.76 -8.18 0.44
N ALA A 56 5.73 -7.19 1.32
CA ALA A 56 6.33 -5.88 1.05
C ALA A 56 7.85 -6.00 0.90
N ASP A 57 8.50 -6.83 1.72
CA ASP A 57 9.93 -7.10 1.64
C ASP A 57 10.28 -7.86 0.36
N GLU A 58 9.52 -8.89 0.00
CA GLU A 58 9.68 -9.63 -1.27
C GLU A 58 9.51 -8.72 -2.48
N LEU A 59 8.48 -7.86 -2.49
CA LEU A 59 8.24 -6.92 -3.58
C LEU A 59 9.36 -5.87 -3.67
N THR A 60 9.87 -5.40 -2.53
CA THR A 60 11.03 -4.50 -2.48
C THR A 60 12.25 -5.16 -3.11
N ALA A 61 12.54 -6.41 -2.73
CA ALA A 61 13.67 -7.16 -3.28
C ALA A 61 13.51 -7.39 -4.78
N TRP A 62 12.31 -7.77 -5.24
CA TRP A 62 12.01 -7.98 -6.65
C TRP A 62 12.17 -6.71 -7.50
N LEU A 63 11.76 -5.55 -6.96
CA LEU A 63 11.93 -4.26 -7.64
C LEU A 63 13.40 -3.83 -7.72
N ALA A 64 14.29 -4.38 -6.88
CA ALA A 64 15.74 -4.15 -6.94
C ALA A 64 16.14 -2.65 -7.06
N GLY A 65 15.45 -1.79 -6.30
CA GLY A 65 15.69 -0.33 -6.30
C GLY A 65 14.96 0.45 -7.39
N VAL A 66 14.28 -0.21 -8.33
CA VAL A 66 13.41 0.46 -9.31
C VAL A 66 12.23 1.11 -8.59
N ARG A 67 12.04 2.41 -8.83
CA ARG A 67 10.90 3.18 -8.29
C ARG A 67 9.79 3.24 -9.32
N VAL A 68 8.67 2.59 -9.01
CA VAL A 68 7.44 2.60 -9.79
C VAL A 68 6.61 3.81 -9.40
N ASN A 69 6.46 4.76 -10.32
CA ASN A 69 5.61 5.93 -10.09
C ASN A 69 4.16 5.60 -10.48
N PRO A 70 3.19 5.60 -9.54
CA PRO A 70 1.81 5.21 -9.87
C PRO A 70 1.20 6.18 -10.87
N ARG A 71 0.58 5.65 -11.93
CA ARG A 71 -0.15 6.46 -12.92
C ARG A 71 -1.35 7.19 -12.31
N PHE A 72 -1.94 6.60 -11.26
CA PHE A 72 -3.08 7.11 -10.52
C PHE A 72 -2.76 7.12 -9.02
N PRO A 73 -2.00 8.11 -8.52
CA PRO A 73 -1.59 8.13 -7.13
C PRO A 73 -2.78 8.51 -6.24
N SER A 74 -3.27 7.54 -5.48
CA SER A 74 -4.30 7.72 -4.45
C SER A 74 -3.81 8.64 -3.31
N PRO A 75 -4.71 9.27 -2.53
CA PRO A 75 -4.33 10.02 -1.34
C PRO A 75 -3.42 9.22 -0.39
N LEU A 76 -3.72 7.94 -0.14
CA LEU A 76 -2.95 7.11 0.79
C LEU A 76 -1.53 6.82 0.30
N SER A 77 -1.33 6.59 -1.00
CA SER A 77 0.01 6.36 -1.57
C SER A 77 0.93 7.59 -1.55
N LYS A 78 0.38 8.79 -1.34
CA LYS A 78 1.14 10.04 -1.26
C LYS A 78 1.60 10.35 0.16
N THR A 79 0.85 9.88 1.15
CA THR A 79 1.15 10.07 2.56
C THR A 79 2.26 9.10 3.00
N PRO A 80 3.29 9.55 3.74
CA PRO A 80 4.22 8.63 4.37
C PRO A 80 3.48 7.64 5.26
N SER A 81 3.89 6.38 5.25
CA SER A 81 3.30 5.40 6.16
C SER A 81 3.58 5.84 7.60
N GLY A 82 2.53 5.96 8.41
CA GLY A 82 2.70 6.13 9.85
C GLY A 82 3.31 4.86 10.41
N GLY A 83 4.44 4.96 11.09
CA GLY A 83 5.09 3.81 11.71
C GLY A 83 4.13 3.08 12.64
N VAL A 84 4.04 1.75 12.47
CA VAL A 84 3.51 0.84 13.50
C VAL A 84 4.56 0.61 14.58
#